data_AF-A0A812KV63-F1
#
_entry.id   AF-A0A812KV63-F1
#
_cell.length_a   1.000
_cell.length_b   1.000
_cell.length_c   1.000
_cell.angle_alpha   90.00
_cell.angle_beta   90.00
_cell.angle_gamma   90.00
#
_symmetry.space_group_name_H-M   'P 1'
#
loop_
_entity.id
_entity.type
_entity.pdbx_description
1 polymer ?
#
loop_
_entity_poly.entity_id
_entity_poly.type
_entity_poly.pdbx_seq_one_letter_code
_entity_poly.pdbx_strand_id
1 'polypeptide(L)'
;MVLRRQTKAVGQVSRHTHHAKSRHLSRAAALTPSVLSALILQSSWASNQQPHVRARAKLIISQLTIRDQLAFPSVPCHDWASEFQSLTFRRPMLHLILGSNKSFGLKLVDALWAAELGDLSRLRRYLHDPESAEEILRICRDVQRAEADASRRLRIMQPGNE
;
A
#
# COMPACT_ATOMS: atom_id res chain seq x y z
N MET A 1 31.56 -37.63 -30.55
CA MET A 1 30.55 -38.15 -29.61
C MET A 1 29.48 -37.09 -29.44
N VAL A 2 28.34 -37.26 -30.11
CA VAL A 2 27.32 -36.21 -30.32
C VAL A 2 26.14 -36.45 -29.39
N LEU A 3 25.94 -35.60 -28.38
CA LEU A 3 24.78 -35.64 -27.50
C LEU A 3 23.66 -34.75 -28.06
N ARG A 4 22.62 -35.38 -28.62
CA ARG A 4 21.35 -34.73 -28.97
C ARG A 4 20.51 -34.55 -27.71
N ARG A 5 20.20 -33.30 -27.33
CA ARG A 5 19.19 -32.98 -26.31
C ARG A 5 17.82 -32.86 -26.98
N GLN A 6 16.87 -33.68 -26.53
CA GLN A 6 15.45 -33.57 -26.89
C GLN A 6 14.81 -32.44 -26.08
N THR A 7 14.13 -31.53 -26.75
CA THR A 7 13.26 -30.51 -26.15
C THR A 7 11.84 -31.06 -26.06
N LYS A 8 11.28 -31.10 -24.84
CA LYS A 8 9.93 -31.58 -24.55
C LYS A 8 8.96 -30.39 -24.57
N ALA A 9 7.87 -30.53 -25.32
CA ALA A 9 6.88 -29.51 -25.58
C ALA A 9 6.09 -29.08 -24.33
N VAL A 10 5.84 -27.77 -24.22
CA VAL A 10 5.04 -27.12 -23.18
C VAL A 10 3.58 -27.09 -23.63
N GLY A 11 2.71 -27.74 -22.87
CA GLY A 11 1.26 -27.74 -23.09
C GLY A 11 0.62 -26.42 -22.65
N GLN A 12 -0.17 -25.81 -23.55
CA GLN A 12 -1.03 -24.67 -23.26
C GLN A 12 -2.16 -25.07 -22.31
N VAL A 13 -2.32 -24.31 -21.22
CA VAL A 13 -3.48 -24.37 -20.33
C VAL A 13 -4.35 -23.13 -20.58
N SER A 14 -5.45 -23.32 -21.30
CA SER A 14 -6.53 -22.33 -21.46
C SER A 14 -7.20 -22.06 -20.12
N ARG A 15 -7.13 -20.81 -19.64
CA ARG A 15 -7.94 -20.34 -18.51
C ARG A 15 -9.16 -19.57 -19.04
N HIS A 16 -10.33 -20.17 -18.89
CA HIS A 16 -11.63 -19.54 -19.07
C HIS A 16 -11.82 -18.42 -18.03
N THR A 17 -12.01 -17.19 -18.51
CA THR A 17 -12.43 -16.05 -17.69
C THR A 17 -13.96 -15.98 -17.64
N HIS A 18 -14.53 -16.16 -16.45
CA HIS A 18 -15.95 -15.95 -16.19
C HIS A 18 -16.26 -14.45 -16.13
N HIS A 19 -17.10 -14.00 -17.06
CA HIS A 19 -17.67 -12.66 -17.13
C HIS A 19 -18.69 -12.45 -16.00
N ALA A 20 -18.34 -11.69 -14.96
CA ALA A 20 -19.28 -11.24 -13.94
C ALA A 20 -20.03 -9.99 -14.42
N LYS A 21 -21.34 -10.14 -14.63
CA LYS A 21 -22.28 -9.11 -15.09
C LYS A 21 -22.63 -8.19 -13.90
N SER A 22 -21.98 -7.04 -13.79
CA SER A 22 -22.31 -6.02 -12.78
C SER A 22 -23.62 -5.32 -13.15
N ARG A 23 -24.70 -5.63 -12.41
CA ARG A 23 -25.96 -4.89 -12.46
C ARG A 23 -25.82 -3.66 -11.57
N HIS A 24 -25.43 -2.52 -12.15
CA HIS A 24 -25.59 -1.22 -11.51
C HIS A 24 -27.09 -0.88 -11.44
N LEU A 25 -27.71 -1.22 -10.31
CA LEU A 25 -29.00 -0.69 -9.91
C LEU A 25 -28.81 0.78 -9.54
N SER A 26 -29.27 1.68 -10.41
CA SER A 26 -29.44 3.10 -10.12
C SER A 26 -30.47 3.28 -9.00
N ARG A 27 -30.00 3.25 -7.75
CA ARG A 27 -30.75 3.75 -6.59
C ARG A 27 -30.69 5.28 -6.62
N ALA A 28 -31.64 5.90 -7.33
CA ALA A 28 -32.01 7.28 -7.05
C ALA A 28 -32.68 7.29 -5.68
N ALA A 29 -31.92 7.55 -4.62
CA ALA A 29 -32.47 7.79 -3.30
C ALA A 29 -33.32 9.05 -3.38
N ALA A 30 -34.64 8.89 -3.28
CA ALA A 30 -35.56 10.00 -3.11
C ALA A 30 -35.14 10.72 -1.81
N LEU A 31 -34.51 11.88 -1.96
CA LEU A 31 -34.14 12.73 -0.84
C LEU A 31 -35.44 13.15 -0.17
N THR A 32 -35.60 12.77 1.10
CA THR A 32 -36.77 13.21 1.87
C THR A 32 -36.75 14.73 2.00
N PRO A 33 -37.91 15.39 2.12
CA PRO A 33 -38.00 16.85 2.20
C PRO A 33 -37.06 17.46 3.25
N SER A 34 -36.82 16.76 4.38
CA SER A 34 -35.87 17.18 5.42
C SER A 34 -34.41 17.24 4.96
N VAL A 35 -33.96 16.33 4.08
CA VAL A 35 -32.59 16.35 3.55
C VAL A 35 -32.43 17.46 2.51
N LEU A 36 -33.48 17.73 1.73
CA LEU A 36 -33.49 18.85 0.80
C LEU A 36 -33.46 20.19 1.55
N SER A 37 -34.23 20.33 2.62
CA SER A 37 -34.20 21.53 3.48
C SER A 37 -32.84 21.73 4.15
N ALA A 38 -32.17 20.65 4.60
CA ALA A 38 -30.83 20.74 5.16
C ALA A 38 -29.79 21.20 4.12
N LEU A 39 -29.86 20.71 2.88
CA LEU A 39 -28.97 21.12 1.78
C LEU A 39 -29.24 22.58 1.33
N ILE A 40 -30.49 23.03 1.34
CA ILE A 40 -30.86 24.42 1.02
C ILE A 40 -30.38 25.37 2.13
N LEU A 41 -30.52 25.00 3.40
CA LEU A 41 -29.97 25.78 4.51
C LEU A 41 -28.44 25.82 4.51
N GLN A 42 -27.78 24.70 4.17
CA GLN A 42 -26.32 24.63 4.09
C GLN A 42 -25.75 25.47 2.93
N SER A 43 -26.45 25.54 1.80
CA SER A 43 -26.07 26.36 0.65
C SER A 43 -26.39 27.86 0.83
N SER A 44 -27.46 28.20 1.56
CA SER A 44 -27.80 29.58 1.93
C SER A 44 -26.79 30.16 2.94
N TRP A 45 -26.37 29.37 3.93
CA TRP A 45 -25.36 29.79 4.90
C TRP A 45 -23.97 29.98 4.27
N ALA A 46 -23.64 29.18 3.25
CA ALA A 46 -22.38 29.30 2.52
C ALA A 46 -22.27 30.63 1.75
N SER A 47 -23.38 31.19 1.26
CA SER A 47 -23.40 32.40 0.42
C SER A 47 -23.20 33.71 1.18
N ASN A 48 -23.41 33.73 2.50
CA ASN A 48 -23.29 34.95 3.33
C ASN A 48 -22.09 34.94 4.29
N GLN A 49 -21.17 33.98 4.14
CA GLN A 49 -19.93 34.00 4.92
C GLN A 49 -18.94 35.00 4.32
N GLN A 50 -18.48 35.93 5.16
CA GLN A 50 -17.42 36.86 4.83
C GLN A 50 -16.18 36.10 4.31
N PRO A 51 -15.46 36.66 3.31
CA PRO A 51 -14.39 35.96 2.58
C PRO A 51 -13.29 35.38 3.48
N HIS A 52 -13.06 35.97 4.66
CA HIS A 52 -12.09 35.48 5.64
C HIS A 52 -12.50 34.17 6.33
N VAL A 53 -13.80 33.88 6.51
CA VAL A 53 -14.27 32.61 7.09
C VAL A 53 -14.05 31.46 6.10
N ARG A 54 -14.30 31.72 4.81
CA ARG A 54 -14.00 30.78 3.72
C ARG A 54 -12.50 30.47 3.61
N ALA A 55 -11.65 31.49 3.77
CA ALA A 55 -10.20 31.30 3.75
C ALA A 55 -9.72 30.42 4.93
N ARG A 56 -10.26 30.64 6.13
CA ARG A 56 -9.96 29.83 7.32
C ARG A 56 -10.44 28.39 7.20
N ALA A 57 -11.65 28.16 6.69
CA ALA A 57 -12.17 26.81 6.48
C ALA A 57 -11.31 26.03 5.46
N LYS A 58 -10.87 26.68 4.38
CA LYS A 58 -9.94 26.09 3.41
C LYS A 58 -8.60 25.71 4.04
N LEU A 59 -8.04 26.59 4.89
CA LEU A 59 -6.79 26.32 5.61
C LEU A 59 -6.92 25.13 6.57
N ILE A 60 -8.05 25.03 7.29
CA ILE A 60 -8.29 23.92 8.22
C ILE A 60 -8.47 22.60 7.45
N ILE A 61 -9.23 22.61 6.36
CA ILE A 61 -9.41 21.41 5.51
C ILE A 61 -8.06 20.99 4.89
N SER A 62 -7.23 21.92 4.42
CA SER A 62 -5.91 21.59 3.87
C SER A 62 -4.94 21.06 4.92
N GLN A 63 -4.98 21.58 6.15
CA GLN A 63 -4.18 21.08 7.27
C GLN A 63 -4.58 19.64 7.64
N LEU A 64 -5.88 19.35 7.64
CA LEU A 64 -6.40 18.00 7.96
C LEU A 64 -6.05 17.00 6.86
N THR A 65 -6.15 17.37 5.57
CA THR A 65 -5.80 16.46 4.48
C THR A 65 -4.31 16.17 4.38
N ILE A 66 -3.43 17.13 4.66
CA ILE A 66 -1.97 16.90 4.73
C ILE A 66 -1.64 15.93 5.88
N ARG A 67 -2.31 16.09 7.03
CA ARG A 67 -2.07 15.24 8.20
C ARG A 67 -2.57 13.82 7.99
N ASP A 68 -3.69 13.64 7.30
CA ASP A 68 -4.20 12.31 6.94
C ASP A 68 -3.31 11.61 5.91
N GLN A 69 -2.70 12.34 4.97
CA GLN A 69 -1.70 11.76 4.04
C GLN A 69 -0.39 11.38 4.74
N LEU A 70 -0.02 12.08 5.81
CA LEU A 70 1.12 11.70 6.67
C LEU A 70 0.79 10.55 7.62
N ALA A 71 -0.44 10.47 8.11
CA ALA A 71 -0.90 9.43 9.03
C ALA A 71 -1.20 8.10 8.30
N PHE A 72 -1.60 8.19 7.03
CA PHE A 72 -1.91 7.05 6.18
C PHE A 72 -1.23 7.25 4.83
N PRO A 73 0.07 6.93 4.71
CA PRO A 73 0.70 6.89 3.39
C PRO A 73 -0.17 6.02 2.48
N SER A 74 -0.43 6.51 1.27
CA SER A 74 -1.12 5.73 0.24
C SER A 74 -0.49 4.34 0.18
N VAL A 75 -1.34 3.30 0.09
CA VAL A 75 -0.93 1.89 -0.01
C VAL A 75 0.35 1.80 -0.84
N PRO A 76 1.42 1.14 -0.35
CA PRO A 76 2.69 1.10 -1.04
C PRO A 76 2.47 0.78 -2.52
N CYS A 77 2.97 1.66 -3.38
CA CYS A 77 2.75 1.68 -4.84
C CYS A 77 3.27 0.40 -5.54
N HIS A 78 3.88 -0.53 -4.82
CA HIS A 78 4.72 -1.57 -5.39
C HIS A 78 4.22 -2.96 -5.01
N ASP A 79 4.25 -3.85 -6.00
CA ASP A 79 3.90 -5.25 -5.88
C ASP A 79 5.02 -6.02 -5.18
N TRP A 80 5.26 -5.71 -3.91
CA TRP A 80 6.22 -6.42 -3.05
C TRP A 80 5.87 -7.90 -2.94
N ALA A 81 4.68 -8.32 -3.40
CA ALA A 81 4.30 -9.72 -3.37
C ALA A 81 5.27 -10.57 -4.20
N SER A 82 5.88 -10.06 -5.28
CA SER A 82 6.68 -10.90 -6.18
C SER A 82 8.02 -11.35 -5.55
N GLU A 83 8.76 -10.43 -4.92
CA GLU A 83 10.06 -10.73 -4.31
C GLU A 83 9.94 -11.33 -2.90
N PHE A 84 8.87 -10.99 -2.17
CA PHE A 84 8.65 -11.49 -0.81
C PHE A 84 7.88 -12.81 -0.76
N GLN A 85 7.35 -13.31 -1.88
CA GLN A 85 6.60 -14.57 -1.96
C GLN A 85 7.41 -15.79 -1.49
N SER A 86 8.73 -15.76 -1.67
CA SER A 86 9.65 -16.82 -1.23
C SER A 86 10.03 -16.72 0.24
N LEU A 87 9.76 -15.59 0.91
CA LEU A 87 10.18 -15.35 2.28
C LEU A 87 9.19 -15.94 3.27
N THR A 88 9.67 -16.85 4.10
CA THR A 88 8.87 -17.50 5.14
C THR A 88 9.16 -16.89 6.50
N PHE A 89 8.19 -16.12 6.99
CA PHE A 89 8.27 -15.54 8.33
C PHE A 89 7.65 -16.47 9.36
N ARG A 90 8.38 -16.66 10.47
CA ARG A 90 7.89 -17.39 11.63
C ARG A 90 7.21 -16.43 12.60
N ARG A 91 5.99 -16.79 13.02
CA ARG A 91 5.35 -16.13 14.16
C ARG A 91 5.65 -16.89 15.46
N PRO A 92 6.01 -16.18 16.54
CA PRO A 92 5.97 -16.77 17.88
C PRO A 92 4.56 -17.28 18.18
N MET A 93 4.41 -18.50 18.72
CA MET A 93 3.10 -19.11 18.99
C MET A 93 2.17 -18.21 19.81
N LEU A 94 2.70 -17.50 20.81
CA LEU A 94 1.92 -16.56 21.62
C LEU A 94 1.32 -15.43 20.77
N HIS A 95 2.04 -14.94 19.75
CA HIS A 95 1.52 -13.94 18.83
C HIS A 95 0.52 -14.50 17.82
N LEU A 96 0.55 -15.79 17.51
CA LEU A 96 -0.45 -16.42 16.66
C LEU A 96 -1.83 -16.43 17.34
N ILE A 97 -1.86 -16.61 18.66
CA ILE A 97 -3.12 -16.69 19.43
C ILE A 97 -3.62 -15.30 19.83
N LEU A 98 -2.72 -14.38 20.19
CA LEU A 98 -3.06 -13.10 20.81
C LEU A 98 -2.90 -11.88 19.89
N GLY A 99 -2.21 -12.03 18.75
CA GLY A 99 -1.77 -10.92 17.91
C GLY A 99 -2.53 -10.79 16.59
N SER A 100 -2.94 -9.57 16.25
CA SER A 100 -3.44 -9.26 14.90
C SER A 100 -2.31 -9.25 13.86
N ASN A 101 -2.62 -9.52 12.59
CA ASN A 101 -1.67 -9.39 11.48
C ASN A 101 -1.03 -7.98 11.42
N LYS A 102 -1.80 -6.95 11.76
CA LYS A 102 -1.31 -5.57 11.84
C LYS A 102 -0.21 -5.43 12.91
N SER A 103 -0.42 -6.00 14.09
CA SER A 103 0.58 -5.96 15.18
C SER A 103 1.86 -6.71 14.84
N PHE A 104 1.75 -7.82 14.10
CA PHE A 104 2.90 -8.56 13.60
C PHE A 104 3.69 -7.74 12.58
N GLY A 105 2.99 -7.12 11.61
CA GLY A 105 3.62 -6.27 10.60
C GLY A 105 4.46 -5.15 11.22
N LEU A 106 3.93 -4.45 12.22
CA LEU A 106 4.68 -3.40 12.92
C LEU A 106 5.94 -3.93 13.62
N LYS A 107 5.87 -5.09 14.27
CA LYS A 107 7.03 -5.71 14.93
C LYS A 107 8.08 -6.21 13.94
N LEU A 108 7.63 -6.72 12.79
CA LEU A 108 8.54 -7.12 11.72
C LEU A 108 9.25 -5.91 11.12
N VAL A 109 8.55 -4.79 10.91
CA VAL A 109 9.14 -3.53 10.44
C VAL A 109 10.16 -2.99 11.45
N ASP A 110 9.86 -2.99 12.75
CA ASP A 110 10.84 -2.63 13.80
C ASP A 110 12.08 -3.52 13.76
N ALA A 111 11.90 -4.83 13.58
CA ALA A 111 13.00 -5.78 13.49
C ALA A 111 13.86 -5.56 12.24
N LEU A 112 13.24 -5.27 11.09
CA LEU A 112 13.96 -4.91 9.86
C LEU A 112 14.74 -3.61 10.03
N TRP A 113 14.15 -2.62 10.71
CA TRP A 113 14.81 -1.35 11.00
C TRP A 113 16.03 -1.52 11.92
N ALA A 114 15.89 -2.29 13.01
CA ALA A 114 17.00 -2.59 13.91
C ALA A 114 18.11 -3.37 13.19
N ALA A 115 17.73 -4.29 12.30
CA ALA A 115 18.65 -5.07 11.48
C ALA A 115 19.44 -4.17 10.51
N GLU A 116 18.83 -3.12 9.94
CA GLU A 116 19.54 -2.12 9.12
C GLU A 116 20.60 -1.35 9.91
N LEU A 117 20.39 -1.16 11.22
CA LEU A 117 21.36 -0.55 12.15
C LEU A 117 22.42 -1.54 12.66
N GLY A 118 22.42 -2.79 12.16
CA GLY A 118 23.39 -3.83 12.52
C GLY A 118 22.92 -4.84 13.58
N ASP A 119 21.75 -4.65 14.20
CA ASP A 119 21.18 -5.62 15.15
C ASP A 119 20.27 -6.63 14.45
N LEU A 120 20.87 -7.69 13.91
CA LEU A 120 20.15 -8.81 13.27
C LEU A 120 19.35 -9.67 14.28
N SER A 121 19.62 -9.54 15.57
CA SER A 121 19.11 -10.45 16.60
C SER A 121 17.58 -10.45 16.69
N ARG A 122 16.95 -9.30 16.44
CA ARG A 122 15.49 -9.17 16.43
C ARG A 122 14.88 -9.82 15.21
N LEU A 123 15.44 -9.58 14.03
CA LEU A 123 14.96 -10.14 12.77
C LEU A 123 15.04 -11.65 12.77
N ARG A 124 16.15 -12.22 13.25
CA ARG A 124 16.35 -13.68 13.38
C ARG A 124 15.24 -14.41 14.14
N ARG A 125 14.55 -13.75 15.08
CA ARG A 125 13.42 -14.34 15.84
C ARG A 125 12.15 -14.51 15.01
N TYR A 126 12.03 -13.78 13.90
CA TYR A 126 10.88 -13.78 13.02
C TYR A 126 11.10 -14.59 11.74
N LEU A 127 12.24 -15.26 11.60
CA LEU A 127 12.57 -16.08 10.44
C LEU A 127 12.45 -17.56 10.77
N HIS A 128 12.11 -18.36 9.76
CA HIS A 128 12.21 -19.82 9.88
C HIS A 128 13.68 -20.26 9.94
N ASP A 129 14.51 -19.68 9.08
CA ASP A 129 15.96 -19.85 9.04
C ASP A 129 16.66 -18.54 9.50
N PRO A 130 17.26 -18.50 10.70
CA PRO A 130 17.97 -17.31 11.21
C PRO A 130 19.16 -16.86 10.35
N GLU A 131 19.80 -17.78 9.62
CA GLU A 131 20.97 -17.46 8.78
C GLU A 131 20.55 -16.65 7.53
N SER A 132 19.28 -16.75 7.13
CA SER A 132 18.72 -15.97 6.02
C SER A 132 18.52 -14.47 6.31
N ALA A 133 18.80 -13.99 7.53
CA ALA A 133 18.54 -12.60 7.93
C ALA A 133 19.29 -11.57 7.07
N GLU A 134 20.54 -11.85 6.73
CA GLU A 134 21.36 -10.95 5.90
C GLU A 134 20.86 -10.92 4.46
N GLU A 135 20.45 -12.07 3.93
CA GLU A 135 19.89 -12.19 2.59
C GLU A 135 18.57 -11.40 2.46
N ILE A 136 17.71 -11.47 3.48
CA ILE A 136 16.46 -10.70 3.51
C ILE A 136 16.74 -9.20 3.52
N LEU A 137 17.72 -8.74 4.31
CA LEU A 137 18.13 -7.33 4.28
C LEU A 137 18.69 -6.93 2.92
N ARG A 138 19.48 -7.80 2.28
CA ARG A 138 20.00 -7.56 0.93
C ARG A 138 18.87 -7.36 -0.07
N ILE A 139 17.86 -8.25 -0.06
CA ILE A 139 16.66 -8.12 -0.90
C ILE A 139 15.94 -6.80 -0.63
N CYS A 140 15.73 -6.43 0.65
CA CYS A 140 15.07 -5.18 1.01
C CYS A 140 15.83 -3.96 0.46
N ARG A 141 17.16 -3.94 0.56
CA ARG A 141 18.00 -2.87 0.04
C ARG A 141 17.97 -2.80 -1.48
N ASP A 142 18.01 -3.94 -2.15
CA ASP A 142 17.98 -4.00 -3.61
C ASP A 142 16.63 -3.48 -4.14
N VAL A 143 15.52 -3.83 -3.50
CA VAL A 143 14.18 -3.31 -3.83
C VAL A 143 14.11 -1.79 -3.57
N GLN A 144 14.60 -1.31 -2.43
CA GLN A 144 14.62 0.13 -2.11
C GLN A 144 15.46 0.95 -3.09
N ARG A 145 16.61 0.41 -3.53
CA ARG A 145 17.44 1.07 -4.56
C ARG A 145 16.71 1.12 -5.90
N ALA A 146 16.09 0.02 -6.32
CA ALA A 146 15.32 -0.03 -7.56
C ALA A 146 14.17 0.99 -7.55
N GLU A 147 13.48 1.14 -6.43
CA GLU A 147 12.43 2.15 -6.23
C GLU A 147 12.98 3.59 -6.30
N ALA A 148 14.10 3.86 -5.61
CA ALA A 148 14.73 5.16 -5.64
C ALA A 148 15.15 5.55 -7.08
N ASP A 149 15.66 4.59 -7.85
CA ASP A 149 16.03 4.79 -9.25
C ASP A 149 14.81 5.01 -10.16
N ALA A 150 13.74 4.21 -9.99
CA ALA A 150 12.49 4.39 -10.72
C ALA A 150 11.87 5.77 -10.45
N SER A 151 11.85 6.19 -9.18
CA SER A 151 11.35 7.50 -8.76
C SER A 151 12.16 8.65 -9.37
N ARG A 152 13.49 8.51 -9.46
CA ARG A 152 14.35 9.49 -10.14
C ARG A 152 14.01 9.59 -11.63
N ARG A 153 13.80 8.46 -12.31
CA ARG A 153 13.43 8.43 -13.74
C ARG A 153 12.08 9.12 -14.00
N LEU A 154 11.08 8.85 -13.16
CA LEU A 154 9.77 9.49 -13.27
C LEU A 154 9.84 11.01 -13.10
N ARG A 155 10.70 11.51 -12.20
CA ARG A 155 10.92 12.96 -12.02
C ARG A 155 11.58 13.60 -13.24
N ILE A 156 12.52 12.91 -13.90
CA ILE A 156 13.15 13.40 -15.14
C ILE A 156 12.14 13.44 -16.31
N MET A 157 11.21 12.48 -16.34
CA MET A 157 10.18 12.37 -17.38
C MET A 157 8.99 13.32 -17.20
N GLN A 158 8.92 14.10 -16.11
CA GLN A 158 8.00 15.23 -15.98
C GLN A 158 8.76 16.54 -16.24
N PRO A 159 9.11 16.88 -17.50
CA PRO A 159 9.58 18.22 -17.80
C PRO A 159 8.43 19.18 -17.48
N GLY A 160 8.73 20.17 -16.65
CA GLY A 160 7.81 21.14 -16.05
C GLY A 160 6.47 21.34 -16.75
N ASN A 161 5.40 20.90 -16.09
CA ASN A 161 4.15 21.67 -16.09
C ASN A 161 4.37 22.85 -15.14
N GLU A 162 5.20 23.82 -15.56
CA GLU A 162 5.26 25.15 -14.95
C GLU A 162 4.15 26.05 -15.52
#